data_AF-A0A1Q7DKZ2-F1
#
_entry.id   AF-A0A1Q7DKZ2-F1
#
_cell.length_a   1.000
_cell.length_b   1.000
_cell.length_c   1.000
_cell.angle_alpha   90.00
_cell.angle_beta   90.00
_cell.angle_gamma   90.00
#
_symmetry.space_group_name_H-M   'P 1'
#
loop_
_entity.id
_entity.type
_entity.pdbx_description
1 polymer ?
#
loop_
_entity_poly.entity_id
_entity_poly.type
_entity_poly.pdbx_seq_one_letter_code
_entity_poly.pdbx_strand_id
1 'polypeptide(L)'
;MKYIPLLSAARVGDTVVTSGLTGGFPKGLVIGSVRSIERVEGDLFQSANITPEVDVSKLEEVLVISTPRPFDERATDDGSLLPKQLEKRER
;
A
#
# COMPACT_ATOMS: atom_id res chain seq x y z
N MET A 1 1.72 -5.58 10.91
CA MET A 1 0.67 -4.71 10.33
C MET A 1 -0.45 -4.53 11.35
N LYS A 2 -0.96 -3.32 11.53
CA LYS A 2 -2.00 -2.98 12.53
C LYS A 2 -3.22 -2.35 11.84
N TYR A 3 -4.34 -2.27 12.56
CA TYR A 3 -5.60 -1.62 12.14
C TYR A 3 -6.28 -2.27 10.93
N ILE A 4 -6.18 -3.60 10.80
CA ILE A 4 -6.89 -4.32 9.76
C ILE A 4 -8.37 -4.45 10.18
N PRO A 5 -9.36 -4.11 9.33
CA PRO A 5 -10.76 -4.30 9.65
C PRO A 5 -11.08 -5.77 9.96
N LEU A 6 -11.95 -6.04 10.94
CA LEU A 6 -12.30 -7.41 11.36
C LEU A 6 -12.96 -8.26 10.27
N LEU A 7 -13.66 -7.60 9.35
CA LEU A 7 -14.36 -8.24 8.22
C LEU A 7 -13.53 -8.23 6.93
N SER A 8 -12.25 -7.86 6.99
CA SER A 8 -11.39 -7.91 5.81
C SER A 8 -11.18 -9.35 5.36
N ALA A 9 -10.91 -9.53 4.07
CA ALA A 9 -10.64 -10.84 3.48
C ALA A 9 -9.17 -11.28 3.62
N ALA A 10 -8.40 -10.64 4.50
CA ALA A 10 -6.97 -10.92 4.67
C ALA A 10 -6.73 -12.34 5.19
N ARG A 11 -5.74 -13.03 4.61
CA ARG A 11 -5.40 -14.42 4.90
C ARG A 11 -3.90 -14.60 5.11
N VAL A 12 -3.55 -15.65 5.84
CA VAL A 12 -2.16 -16.11 5.92
C VAL A 12 -1.69 -16.49 4.50
N GLY A 13 -0.49 -16.04 4.16
CA GLY A 13 0.09 -16.19 2.82
C GLY A 13 -0.15 -15.00 1.87
N ASP A 14 -1.06 -14.08 2.20
CA ASP A 14 -1.30 -12.91 1.36
C ASP A 14 -0.04 -12.03 1.26
N THR A 15 0.25 -11.54 0.05
CA THR A 15 1.33 -10.58 -0.20
C THR A 15 0.91 -9.19 0.25
N VAL A 16 1.76 -8.53 1.02
CA VAL A 16 1.57 -7.15 1.47
C VAL A 16 2.40 -6.22 0.60
N VAL A 17 1.76 -5.19 0.06
CA VAL A 17 2.39 -4.15 -0.78
C VAL A 17 2.10 -2.74 -0.26
N THR A 18 2.93 -1.77 -0.63
CA THR A 18 2.67 -0.35 -0.36
C THR A 18 1.43 0.13 -1.13
N SER A 19 0.55 0.89 -0.47
CA SER A 19 -0.69 1.38 -1.08
C SER A 19 -0.50 2.65 -1.92
N GLY A 20 0.51 3.45 -1.58
CA GLY A 20 0.74 4.78 -2.18
C GLY A 20 -0.16 5.91 -1.69
N LEU A 21 -1.08 5.65 -0.74
CA LEU A 21 -2.12 6.61 -0.34
C LEU A 21 -1.59 7.86 0.38
N THR A 22 -0.43 7.78 1.04
CA THR A 22 0.11 8.91 1.81
C THR A 22 1.06 9.80 0.99
N GLY A 23 1.24 9.52 -0.31
CA GLY A 23 2.13 10.27 -1.20
C GLY A 23 3.64 10.10 -0.93
N GLY A 24 4.04 9.44 0.15
CA GLY A 24 5.44 9.23 0.54
C GLY A 24 6.08 7.97 -0.04
N PHE A 25 5.30 7.05 -0.61
CA PHE A 25 5.79 5.79 -1.17
C PHE A 25 5.09 5.48 -2.50
N PRO A 26 5.77 4.89 -3.50
CA PRO A 26 5.10 4.34 -4.67
C PRO A 26 4.09 3.26 -4.28
N LYS A 27 3.02 3.09 -5.06
CA LYS A 27 2.10 1.94 -4.93
C LYS A 27 2.77 0.67 -5.47
N GLY A 28 2.54 -0.46 -4.81
CA GLY A 28 2.87 -1.79 -5.33
C GLY A 28 4.25 -2.34 -4.96
N LEU A 29 5.02 -1.68 -4.09
CA LEU A 29 6.29 -2.23 -3.60
C LEU A 29 6.00 -3.34 -2.59
N VAL A 30 6.59 -4.52 -2.81
CA VAL A 30 6.43 -5.68 -1.93
C VAL A 30 7.10 -5.43 -0.59
N ILE A 31 6.37 -5.71 0.49
CA ILE A 31 6.88 -5.68 1.86
C ILE A 31 7.19 -7.11 2.33
N GLY A 32 6.31 -8.07 2.02
CA GLY A 32 6.42 -9.45 2.47
C GLY A 32 5.08 -10.18 2.44
N SER A 33 4.98 -11.24 3.23
CA SER A 33 3.77 -12.08 3.30
C SER A 33 3.20 -12.18 4.72
N VAL A 34 1.88 -12.30 4.83
CA VAL A 34 1.19 -12.50 6.11
C VAL A 34 1.57 -13.86 6.69
N ARG A 35 2.26 -13.85 7.83
CA ARG A 35 2.64 -15.05 8.59
C ARG A 35 1.53 -15.52 9.53
N SER A 36 0.89 -14.57 10.21
CA SER A 36 -0.22 -14.86 11.11
C SER A 36 -1.14 -13.65 11.23
N ILE A 37 -2.40 -13.89 11.57
CA ILE A 37 -3.38 -12.86 11.88
C ILE A 37 -3.79 -13.05 13.34
N GLU A 38 -3.68 -11.98 14.12
CA GLU A 38 -3.99 -11.93 15.53
C GLU A 38 -5.26 -11.12 15.74
N ARG A 39 -6.23 -11.74 16.38
CA ARG A 39 -7.49 -11.12 16.77
C ARG A 39 -7.67 -11.29 18.27
N VAL A 40 -7.78 -10.18 18.97
CA VAL A 40 -8.08 -10.14 20.41
C VAL A 40 -9.58 -9.93 20.58
N GLU A 41 -10.18 -10.64 21.52
CA GLU A 41 -11.59 -10.48 21.84
C GLU A 41 -11.85 -9.08 22.41
N GLY A 42 -12.89 -8.41 21.91
CA GLY A 42 -13.23 -7.03 22.29
C GLY A 42 -12.54 -5.93 21.46
N ASP A 43 -11.52 -6.25 20.67
CA ASP A 43 -10.85 -5.26 19.81
C ASP A 43 -11.68 -4.92 18.55
N LEU A 44 -11.58 -3.66 18.13
CA LEU A 44 -12.24 -3.15 16.91
C LEU A 44 -11.49 -3.49 15.62
N PHE A 45 -10.23 -3.92 15.73
CA PHE A 45 -9.35 -4.23 14.62
C PHE A 45 -8.56 -5.49 14.90
N GLN A 46 -8.04 -6.09 13.84
CA GLN A 46 -7.07 -7.18 13.91
C GLN A 46 -5.69 -6.71 13.45
N SER A 47 -4.68 -7.50 13.80
CA SER A 47 -3.29 -7.25 13.42
C SER A 47 -2.73 -8.46 12.67
N ALA A 48 -1.67 -8.26 11.91
CA ALA A 48 -0.99 -9.35 11.21
C ALA A 48 0.52 -9.25 11.37
N ASN A 49 1.17 -10.39 11.65
CA ASN A 49 2.63 -10.49 11.59
C ASN A 49 3.04 -10.75 10.15
N ILE A 50 4.01 -9.99 9.66
CA ILE A 50 4.48 -10.06 8.28
C ILE A 50 5.90 -10.61 8.27
N THR A 51 6.16 -11.62 7.45
CA THR A 51 7.51 -12.07 7.14
C THR A 51 8.04 -11.17 6.02
N PRO A 52 9.15 -10.44 6.21
CA PRO A 52 9.74 -9.62 5.16
C PRO A 52 10.16 -10.48 3.96
N GLU A 53 9.97 -9.96 2.75
CA GLU A 53 10.41 -10.65 1.52
C GLU A 53 11.94 -10.66 1.38
N VAL A 54 12.61 -9.63 1.93
CA VAL A 54 14.05 -9.42 1.80
C VAL A 54 14.74 -9.54 3.15
N ASP A 55 15.83 -10.30 3.20
CA ASP A 55 16.76 -10.34 4.32
C ASP A 55 17.68 -9.10 4.28
N VAL A 56 17.32 -8.08 5.05
CA VAL A 56 18.05 -6.80 5.12
C VAL A 56 19.48 -6.91 5.65
N SER A 57 19.89 -8.08 6.17
CA SER A 57 21.27 -8.32 6.59
C SER A 57 22.21 -8.66 5.44
N LYS A 58 21.67 -8.94 4.24
CA LYS A 58 22.43 -9.41 3.05
C LYS A 58 22.24 -8.48 1.84
N LEU A 59 22.18 -7.18 2.09
CA LEU A 59 22.02 -6.18 1.03
C LEU A 59 23.37 -5.94 0.32
N GLU A 60 23.36 -6.00 -1.00
CA GLU A 60 24.49 -5.58 -1.86
C GLU A 60 24.22 -4.19 -2.45
N GLU A 61 23.02 -4.00 -3.02
CA GLU A 61 22.58 -2.75 -3.64
C GLU A 61 21.19 -2.35 -3.14
N VAL A 62 20.94 -1.04 -3.13
CA VAL A 62 19.64 -0.47 -2.72
C VAL A 62 19.20 0.62 -3.69
N LEU A 63 17.89 0.72 -3.92
CA LEU A 63 17.27 1.77 -4.71
C LEU A 63 16.56 2.78 -3.81
N VAL A 64 16.95 4.05 -3.90
CA VAL A 64 16.26 5.15 -3.22
C VAL A 64 15.29 5.81 -4.20
N ILE A 65 14.00 5.82 -3.84
CA ILE A 65 12.94 6.47 -4.64
C ILE A 65 12.56 7.78 -3.96
N SER A 66 13.13 8.89 -4.42
CA SER A 66 12.96 10.21 -3.79
C SER A 66 11.72 10.98 -4.24
N THR A 67 11.19 10.66 -5.42
CA THR A 67 10.03 11.35 -6.02
C THR A 67 9.00 10.33 -6.48
N PRO A 68 8.30 9.66 -5.55
CA PRO A 68 7.14 8.86 -5.92
C PRO A 68 6.15 9.76 -6.67
N ARG A 69 5.63 9.30 -7.81
CA ARG A 69 4.56 10.04 -8.49
C ARG A 69 3.41 10.19 -7.49
N PRO A 70 2.83 11.40 -7.35
CA PRO A 70 1.64 11.58 -6.53
C PRO A 70 0.59 10.56 -6.97
N PHE A 71 -0.04 9.89 -6.01
CA PHE A 71 -1.19 9.05 -6.29
C PHE A 71 -2.28 9.94 -6.91
N ASP A 72 -2.48 9.83 -8.22
CA ASP A 72 -3.57 10.52 -8.91
C ASP A 72 -4.80 9.63 -8.81
N GLU A 73 -5.72 9.95 -7.90
CA GLU A 73 -7.02 9.28 -7.75
C GLU A 73 -7.86 9.29 -9.05
N ARG A 74 -7.46 10.11 -10.04
CA ARG A 74 -8.11 10.25 -11.34
C ARG A 74 -7.51 9.34 -12.42
N ALA A 75 -6.47 8.57 -12.09
CA ALA A 75 -6.02 7.48 -12.94
C ALA A 75 -6.99 6.31 -12.76
N THR A 76 -7.76 5.98 -13.78
CA THR A 76 -8.56 4.76 -13.81
C THR A 76 -7.62 3.54 -13.75
N ASP A 77 -8.12 2.39 -13.30
CA ASP A 77 -7.32 1.18 -13.06
C ASP A 77 -6.65 0.63 -14.36
N ASP A 78 -7.04 1.14 -15.52
CA ASP A 78 -6.45 0.90 -16.85
C ASP A 78 -5.38 1.95 -17.27
N GLY A 79 -5.02 2.89 -16.40
CA GLY A 79 -4.02 3.92 -16.63
C GLY A 79 -4.51 5.13 -17.44
N SER A 80 -5.81 5.23 -17.76
CA SER A 80 -6.37 6.42 -18.39
C SER A 80 -6.55 7.56 -17.36
N LEU A 81 -6.29 8.80 -17.75
CA LEU A 81 -6.50 9.97 -16.89
C LEU A 81 -7.84 10.62 -17.24
N LEU A 82 -8.68 10.88 -16.25
CA LEU A 82 -9.91 11.64 -16.47
C LEU A 82 -9.58 13.03 -17.05
N PRO A 83 -10.30 13.48 -18.09
CA PRO A 83 -10.03 14.76 -18.73
C PRO A 83 -10.22 15.92 -17.75
N LYS A 84 -9.30 16.89 -17.80
CA LYS A 84 -9.38 18.13 -17.01
C LYS A 84 -10.71 18.81 -17.31
N GLN A 85 -11.56 19.01 -16.30
CA GLN A 85 -12.64 19.99 -16.43
C GLN A 85 -11.97 21.33 -16.69
N LEU A 86 -12.22 21.85 -17.89
CA LEU A 86 -11.72 23.12 -18.39
C LEU A 86 -11.97 24.17 -17.30
N GLU A 87 -10.90 24.66 -16.65
CA GLU A 87 -11.02 25.83 -15.79
C GLU A 87 -11.65 26.91 -16.67
N LYS A 88 -12.90 27.27 -16.33
CA LYS A 88 -13.56 28.45 -16.85
C LYS A 88 -12.62 29.62 -16.58
N ARG A 89 -11.82 29.98 -17.57
CA ARG A 89 -11.30 31.33 -17.72
C ARG A 89 -12.49 32.21 -18.05
N GLU A 90 -13.26 32.57 -17.02
CA GLU A 90 -14.08 33.77 -17.08
C GLU A 90 -13.18 34.95 -16.71
N ARG A 91 -13.22 35.92 -17.62
CA ARG A 91 -12.41 37.12 -17.71
C ARG A 91 -12.71 38.11 -16.59
#